data_AF-A0AAW5EC30-F1
#
_entry.id   AF-A0AAW5EC30-F1
#
_cell.length_a   1.000
_cell.length_b   1.000
_cell.length_c   1.000
_cell.angle_alpha   90.00
_cell.angle_beta   90.00
_cell.angle_gamma   90.00
#
_symmetry.space_group_name_H-M   'P 1'
#
loop_
_entity.id
_entity.type
_entity.pdbx_description
1 polymer ?
#
loop_
_entity_poly.entity_id
_entity_poly.type
_entity_poly.pdbx_seq_one_letter_code
_entity_poly.pdbx_strand_id
1 'polypeptide(L)'
;MEKEKLLQELEERLKGLPPEDRDKLIELYKDLIDVAEENRKNGNKSTLDIPSYPFDENFHIPINEEKKTYRNNGRMILATISLLLFNTIFVLGPAVAIAGIYFSMCLVSFSFVLSPFLAALKFIFGSFDSIEFFLTVILAGIGLMIGVGSVKVGKWLYRISMIYWNWNIKLIKGE
;
A
#
# COMPACT_ATOMS: atom_id res chain seq x y z
N MET A 1 32.08 -41.70 -12.72
CA MET A 1 32.88 -40.47 -12.93
C MET A 1 32.14 -39.42 -13.77
N GLU A 2 31.37 -39.79 -14.80
CA GLU A 2 30.60 -38.79 -15.60
C GLU A 2 29.36 -38.25 -14.85
N LYS A 3 28.61 -39.13 -14.16
CA LYS A 3 27.43 -38.77 -13.34
C LYS A 3 27.70 -37.70 -12.27
N GLU A 4 28.75 -37.88 -11.47
CA GLU A 4 29.08 -36.93 -10.39
C GLU A 4 29.45 -35.55 -10.93
N LYS A 5 30.14 -35.49 -12.08
CA LYS A 5 30.51 -34.22 -12.72
C LYS A 5 29.27 -33.49 -13.28
N LEU A 6 28.33 -34.22 -13.86
CA LEU A 6 27.05 -33.67 -14.35
C LEU A 6 26.20 -33.13 -13.20
N LEU A 7 26.14 -33.86 -12.08
CA LEU A 7 25.40 -33.42 -10.89
C LEU A 7 26.02 -32.18 -10.24
N GLN A 8 27.35 -32.10 -10.17
CA GLN A 8 28.05 -30.91 -9.67
C GLN A 8 27.80 -29.68 -10.55
N GLU A 9 27.84 -29.84 -11.88
CA GLU A 9 27.53 -28.74 -12.81
C GLU A 9 26.07 -28.30 -12.71
N LEU A 10 25.15 -29.25 -12.50
CA LEU A 10 23.73 -28.97 -12.29
C LEU A 10 23.51 -28.21 -10.97
N GLU A 11 24.10 -28.66 -9.88
CA GLU A 11 24.06 -27.99 -8.58
C GLU A 11 24.57 -26.56 -8.66
N GLU A 12 25.67 -26.34 -9.40
CA GLU A 12 26.24 -25.01 -9.61
C GLU A 12 25.30 -24.08 -10.38
N ARG A 13 24.66 -24.59 -11.44
CA ARG A 13 23.69 -23.84 -12.24
C ARG A 13 22.37 -23.56 -11.51
N LEU A 14 22.01 -24.40 -10.53
CA LEU A 14 20.77 -24.28 -9.76
C LEU A 14 20.93 -23.50 -8.44
N LYS A 15 22.10 -22.91 -8.15
CA LYS A 15 22.33 -22.09 -6.94
C LYS A 15 21.38 -20.90 -6.77
N GLY A 16 20.73 -20.44 -7.84
CA GLY A 16 19.77 -19.33 -7.83
C GLY A 16 18.34 -19.72 -7.43
N LEU A 17 18.04 -21.01 -7.25
CA LEU A 17 16.70 -21.49 -6.88
C LEU A 17 16.54 -21.63 -5.35
N PRO A 18 15.29 -21.54 -4.84
CA PRO A 18 14.97 -21.93 -3.47
C PRO A 18 15.47 -23.36 -3.17
N PRO A 19 15.94 -23.63 -1.94
CA PRO A 19 16.55 -24.92 -1.59
C PRO A 19 15.61 -26.10 -1.83
N GLU A 20 14.31 -25.94 -1.58
CA GLU A 20 13.31 -27.00 -1.76
C GLU A 20 13.12 -27.41 -3.24
N ASP A 21 13.15 -26.46 -4.16
CA ASP A 21 12.96 -26.73 -5.60
C ASP A 21 14.25 -27.25 -6.24
N ARG A 22 15.39 -26.75 -5.76
CA ARG A 22 16.72 -27.23 -6.17
C ARG A 22 16.89 -28.71 -5.86
N ASP A 23 16.55 -29.12 -4.64
CA ASP A 23 16.80 -30.49 -4.19
C ASP A 23 15.89 -31.50 -4.93
N LYS A 24 14.62 -31.12 -5.23
CA LYS A 24 13.71 -31.91 -6.08
C LYS A 24 14.22 -32.09 -7.51
N LEU A 25 14.76 -31.03 -8.11
CA LEU A 25 15.29 -31.09 -9.47
C LEU A 25 16.55 -31.96 -9.56
N ILE A 26 17.40 -31.92 -8.53
CA ILE A 26 18.59 -32.78 -8.45
C ILE A 26 18.18 -34.25 -8.35
N GLU A 27 17.16 -34.57 -7.55
CA GLU A 27 16.63 -35.94 -7.43
C GLU A 27 16.08 -36.46 -8.77
N LEU A 28 15.24 -35.66 -9.44
CA LEU A 28 14.68 -36.02 -10.75
C LEU A 28 15.78 -36.26 -11.80
N TYR A 29 16.83 -35.43 -11.80
CA TYR A 29 17.91 -35.57 -12.76
C TYR A 29 18.80 -36.79 -12.50
N LYS A 30 18.95 -37.20 -11.22
CA LYS A 30 19.66 -38.44 -10.87
C LYS A 30 18.97 -39.65 -11.48
N ASP A 31 17.65 -39.73 -11.34
CA ASP A 31 16.89 -40.85 -11.86
C ASP A 31 16.90 -40.90 -13.40
N LEU A 32 16.88 -39.73 -14.08
CA LEU A 32 17.03 -39.68 -15.54
C LEU A 32 18.39 -40.20 -16.02
N ILE A 33 19.47 -39.87 -15.29
CA ILE A 33 20.80 -40.40 -15.60
C ILE A 33 20.84 -41.91 -15.40
N ASP A 34 20.22 -42.43 -14.34
CA ASP A 34 20.18 -43.87 -14.07
C ASP A 34 19.41 -44.64 -15.15
N VAL A 35 18.25 -44.12 -15.59
CA VAL A 35 17.49 -44.68 -16.72
C VAL A 35 18.29 -44.61 -18.03
N ALA A 36 19.04 -43.53 -18.26
CA ALA A 36 19.89 -43.40 -19.45
C ALA A 36 21.06 -44.38 -19.46
N GLU A 37 21.68 -44.64 -18.30
CA GLU A 37 22.75 -45.64 -18.15
C GLU A 37 22.22 -47.07 -18.37
N GLU A 38 21.05 -47.38 -17.83
CA GLU A 38 20.39 -48.68 -18.01
C GLU A 38 20.04 -48.94 -19.48
N ASN A 39 19.45 -47.95 -20.16
CA ASN A 39 19.12 -48.04 -21.58
C ASN A 39 20.37 -48.20 -22.48
N ARG A 40 21.48 -47.54 -22.13
CA ARG A 40 22.76 -47.66 -22.84
C ARG A 40 23.36 -49.06 -22.73
N LYS A 41 23.17 -49.73 -21.59
CA LYS A 41 23.64 -51.10 -21.34
C LYS A 41 22.84 -52.16 -22.10
N ASN A 42 21.55 -51.88 -22.36
CA ASN A 42 20.65 -52.77 -23.12
C ASN A 42 20.76 -52.61 -24.66
N GLY A 43 21.74 -51.87 -25.16
CA GLY A 43 22.03 -51.76 -26.60
C GLY A 43 21.09 -50.86 -27.39
N ASN A 44 20.13 -50.19 -26.73
CA ASN A 44 19.21 -49.27 -27.37
C ASN A 44 19.86 -47.88 -27.45
N LYS A 45 20.43 -47.55 -28.61
CA LYS A 45 21.17 -46.29 -28.84
C LYS A 45 20.30 -45.15 -29.36
N SER A 46 19.00 -45.35 -29.40
CA SER A 46 18.05 -44.49 -30.08
C SER A 46 17.00 -44.08 -29.08
N THR A 47 16.87 -42.76 -28.91
CA THR A 47 15.85 -42.06 -28.12
C THR A 47 15.89 -42.32 -26.62
N LEU A 48 16.27 -41.27 -25.88
CA LEU A 48 15.93 -41.12 -24.48
C LEU A 48 14.40 -41.00 -24.41
N ASP A 49 13.70 -42.13 -24.45
CA ASP A 49 12.30 -42.20 -24.07
C ASP A 49 12.29 -41.92 -22.57
N ILE A 50 12.15 -40.63 -22.25
CA ILE A 50 11.91 -40.17 -20.90
C ILE A 50 10.65 -40.93 -20.47
N PRO A 51 10.73 -41.86 -19.50
CA PRO A 51 9.54 -42.47 -18.96
C PRO A 51 8.65 -41.32 -18.53
N SER A 52 7.38 -41.29 -18.98
CA SER A 52 6.42 -40.30 -18.48
C SER A 52 6.41 -40.44 -16.96
N TYR A 53 7.15 -39.57 -16.29
CA TYR A 53 7.12 -39.44 -14.85
C TYR A 53 5.67 -39.23 -14.46
N PRO A 54 5.21 -39.82 -13.35
CA PRO A 54 3.87 -39.59 -12.86
C PRO A 54 3.84 -38.19 -12.23
N PHE A 55 3.90 -37.17 -13.08
CA PHE A 55 3.35 -35.89 -12.71
C PHE A 55 1.85 -36.14 -12.64
N ASP A 56 1.35 -36.23 -11.41
CA ASP A 56 -0.05 -35.94 -11.12
C ASP A 56 -0.42 -34.73 -11.98
N GLU A 57 -1.50 -34.81 -12.76
CA GLU A 57 -1.97 -33.72 -13.63
C GLU A 57 -2.21 -32.42 -12.85
N ASN A 58 -2.18 -32.49 -11.51
CA ASN A 58 -2.22 -31.39 -10.56
C ASN A 58 -0.85 -30.81 -10.14
N PHE A 59 0.30 -31.26 -10.69
CA PHE A 59 1.60 -30.63 -10.44
C PHE A 59 1.71 -29.30 -11.21
N HIS A 60 0.99 -28.31 -10.70
CA HIS A 60 1.20 -26.93 -11.07
C HIS A 60 2.46 -26.45 -10.35
N ILE A 61 3.58 -26.39 -11.07
CA ILE A 61 4.61 -25.42 -10.70
C ILE A 61 3.90 -24.06 -10.82
N PRO A 62 3.73 -23.27 -9.73
CA PRO A 62 3.35 -21.89 -9.88
C PRO A 62 4.56 -21.19 -10.50
N ILE A 63 4.77 -21.39 -11.80
CA ILE A 63 5.46 -20.43 -12.62
C ILE A 63 4.46 -19.28 -12.62
N ASN A 64 4.56 -18.44 -11.59
CA ASN A 64 4.07 -17.10 -11.66
C ASN A 64 4.85 -16.49 -12.82
N GLU A 65 4.34 -16.68 -14.04
CA GLU A 65 4.69 -15.90 -15.21
C GLU A 65 4.23 -14.48 -14.93
N GLU A 66 4.85 -13.84 -13.92
CA GLU A 66 5.14 -12.44 -14.03
C GLU A 66 6.04 -12.35 -15.27
N LYS A 67 5.39 -12.21 -16.44
CA LYS A 67 5.99 -11.64 -17.63
C LYS A 67 6.38 -10.23 -17.23
N LYS A 68 7.48 -10.09 -16.47
CA LYS A 68 8.29 -8.88 -16.41
C LYS A 68 8.91 -8.77 -17.79
N THR A 69 8.09 -8.30 -18.71
CA THR A 69 8.56 -7.59 -19.88
C THR A 69 9.34 -6.42 -19.31
N TYR A 70 10.66 -6.60 -19.16
CA TYR A 70 11.64 -5.55 -18.84
C TYR A 70 11.78 -4.53 -19.98
N ARG A 71 10.66 -4.20 -20.63
CA ARG A 71 10.56 -3.22 -21.69
C ARG A 71 9.48 -2.23 -21.31
N ASN A 72 9.75 -1.45 -20.27
CA ASN A 72 9.74 0.02 -20.29
C ASN A 72 9.78 0.59 -18.85
N ASN A 73 10.94 0.53 -18.19
CA ASN A 73 11.11 1.10 -16.84
C ASN A 73 10.70 2.58 -16.81
N GLY A 74 10.95 3.34 -17.88
CA GLY A 74 10.53 4.73 -18.01
C GLY A 74 9.00 4.91 -18.02
N ARG A 75 8.25 4.10 -18.77
CA ARG A 75 6.76 4.15 -18.74
C ARG A 75 6.20 3.72 -17.39
N MET A 76 6.81 2.73 -16.73
CA MET A 76 6.35 2.29 -15.41
C MET A 76 6.58 3.40 -14.37
N ILE A 77 7.76 4.02 -14.36
CA ILE A 77 8.07 5.17 -13.51
C ILE A 77 7.13 6.35 -13.81
N LEU A 78 6.91 6.68 -15.09
CA LEU A 78 5.98 7.73 -15.47
C LEU A 78 4.54 7.42 -15.05
N ALA A 79 4.10 6.16 -15.17
CA ALA A 79 2.77 5.74 -14.72
C ALA A 79 2.63 5.87 -13.21
N THR A 80 3.63 5.44 -12.43
CA THR A 80 3.63 5.58 -10.97
C THR A 80 3.65 7.05 -10.54
N ILE A 81 4.50 7.89 -11.15
CA ILE A 81 4.55 9.34 -10.87
C ILE A 81 3.22 10.00 -11.23
N SER A 82 2.65 9.66 -12.38
CA SER A 82 1.35 10.19 -12.82
C SER A 82 0.24 9.79 -11.86
N LEU A 83 0.22 8.53 -11.42
CA LEU A 83 -0.77 8.04 -10.45
C LEU A 83 -0.61 8.75 -9.10
N LEU A 84 0.63 8.91 -8.63
CA LEU A 84 0.94 9.61 -7.38
C LEU A 84 0.49 11.07 -7.44
N LEU A 85 0.85 11.80 -8.49
CA LEU A 85 0.48 13.20 -8.68
C LEU A 85 -1.04 13.34 -8.85
N PHE A 86 -1.66 12.47 -9.64
CA PHE A 86 -3.11 12.47 -9.84
C PHE A 86 -3.84 12.26 -8.51
N ASN A 87 -3.46 11.26 -7.72
CA ASN A 87 -4.07 11.00 -6.42
C ASN A 87 -3.81 12.16 -5.44
N THR A 88 -2.60 12.74 -5.45
CA THR A 88 -2.25 13.87 -4.58
C THR A 88 -3.06 15.12 -4.91
N ILE A 89 -3.21 15.46 -6.18
CA ILE A 89 -3.91 16.68 -6.58
C ILE A 89 -5.42 16.51 -6.48
N PHE A 90 -5.98 15.41 -6.99
CA PHE A 90 -7.42 15.23 -7.09
C PHE A 90 -8.08 14.71 -5.82
N VAL A 91 -7.33 13.98 -4.98
CA VAL A 91 -7.89 13.43 -3.73
C VAL A 91 -7.33 14.16 -2.52
N LEU A 92 -6.01 14.15 -2.35
CA LEU A 92 -5.38 14.75 -1.16
C LEU A 92 -5.58 16.27 -1.14
N GLY A 93 -5.48 16.95 -2.28
CA GLY A 93 -5.67 18.40 -2.40
C GLY A 93 -7.02 18.88 -1.83
N PRO A 94 -8.16 18.40 -2.35
CA PRO A 94 -9.47 18.72 -1.80
C PRO A 94 -9.62 18.31 -0.33
N ALA A 95 -9.08 17.15 0.08
CA ALA A 95 -9.15 16.71 1.46
C ALA A 95 -8.43 17.68 2.42
N VAL A 96 -7.23 18.15 2.04
CA VAL A 96 -6.47 19.15 2.80
C VAL A 96 -7.19 20.49 2.82
N ALA A 97 -7.77 20.92 1.70
CA ALA A 97 -8.55 22.16 1.64
C ALA A 97 -9.75 22.13 2.59
N ILE A 98 -10.52 21.04 2.59
CA ILE A 98 -11.66 20.85 3.50
C ILE A 98 -11.19 20.81 4.96
N ALA A 99 -10.10 20.10 5.26
CA ALA A 99 -9.52 20.06 6.60
C ALA A 99 -9.04 21.45 7.05
N GLY A 100 -8.46 22.24 6.15
CA GLY A 100 -8.03 23.62 6.42
C GLY A 100 -9.19 24.55 6.73
N ILE A 101 -10.29 24.47 5.95
CA ILE A 101 -11.53 25.22 6.20
C ILE A 101 -12.13 24.82 7.56
N TYR A 102 -12.14 23.53 7.87
CA TYR A 102 -12.62 23.06 9.16
C TYR A 102 -11.76 23.59 10.32
N PHE A 103 -10.44 23.54 10.17
CA PHE A 103 -9.51 24.02 11.18
C PHE A 103 -9.64 25.54 11.41
N SER A 104 -9.79 26.33 10.35
CA SER A 104 -10.01 27.77 10.48
C SER A 104 -11.34 28.08 11.16
N MET A 105 -12.40 27.33 10.86
CA MET A 105 -13.70 27.48 11.54
C MET A 105 -13.59 27.21 13.05
N CYS A 106 -12.82 26.20 13.45
CA CYS A 106 -12.53 25.92 14.87
C CYS A 106 -11.71 27.04 15.52
N LEU A 107 -10.71 27.58 14.84
CA LEU A 107 -9.90 28.70 15.35
C LEU A 107 -10.71 29.98 15.52
N VAL A 108 -11.62 30.28 14.58
CA VAL A 108 -12.53 31.42 14.68
C VAL A 108 -13.46 31.27 15.87
N SER A 109 -14.07 30.09 16.03
CA SER A 109 -14.90 29.77 17.20
C SER A 109 -14.14 29.98 18.50
N PHE A 110 -12.92 29.43 18.61
CA PHE A 110 -12.09 29.57 19.81
C PHE A 110 -11.73 31.04 20.10
N SER A 111 -11.31 31.79 19.08
CA SER A 111 -10.98 33.22 19.20
C SER A 111 -12.16 34.05 19.70
N PHE A 112 -13.37 33.75 19.21
CA PHE A 112 -14.58 34.44 19.61
C PHE A 112 -14.97 34.11 21.05
N VAL A 113 -14.84 32.86 21.49
CA VAL A 113 -15.07 32.46 22.89
C VAL A 113 -14.06 33.11 23.84
N LEU A 114 -12.82 33.34 23.39
CA LEU A 114 -11.78 33.99 24.17
C LEU A 114 -11.96 35.51 24.27
N SER A 115 -12.73 36.12 23.36
CA SER A 115 -12.98 37.57 23.30
C SER A 115 -13.40 38.22 24.64
N PRO A 116 -14.42 37.72 25.37
CA PRO A 116 -14.84 38.31 26.64
C PRO A 116 -13.77 38.23 27.74
N PHE A 117 -12.88 37.23 27.70
CA PHE A 117 -11.75 37.15 28.64
C PHE A 117 -10.75 38.29 28.40
N LEU A 118 -10.49 38.63 27.13
CA LEU A 118 -9.64 39.77 26.80
C LEU A 118 -10.30 41.11 27.21
N ALA A 119 -11.60 41.26 26.99
CA ALA A 119 -12.34 42.45 27.43
C ALA A 119 -12.31 42.60 28.97
N ALA A 120 -12.42 41.49 29.72
CA ALA A 120 -12.31 41.50 31.17
C ALA A 120 -10.92 41.96 31.66
N LEU A 121 -9.85 41.65 30.92
CA LEU A 121 -8.52 42.18 31.24
C LEU A 121 -8.47 43.70 31.03
N LYS A 122 -9.04 44.23 29.93
CA LYS A 122 -9.10 45.69 29.68
C LYS A 122 -9.86 46.45 30.76
N PHE A 123 -10.88 45.83 31.35
CA PHE A 123 -11.60 46.39 32.51
C PHE A 123 -10.67 46.65 33.71
N ILE A 124 -9.74 45.74 33.99
CA ILE A 124 -8.77 45.87 35.11
C ILE A 124 -7.79 47.03 34.85
N PHE A 125 -7.39 47.26 33.59
CA PHE A 125 -6.48 48.35 33.20
C PHE A 125 -7.17 49.71 33.04
N GLY A 126 -8.47 49.83 33.39
CA GLY A 126 -9.18 51.11 33.43
C GLY A 126 -9.63 51.66 32.08
N SER A 127 -9.51 50.88 30.99
CA SER A 127 -9.96 51.25 29.64
C SER A 127 -11.27 50.52 29.32
N PHE A 128 -12.36 50.90 29.99
CA PHE A 128 -13.64 50.21 29.88
C PHE A 128 -14.62 50.96 28.98
N ASP A 129 -15.07 50.29 27.92
CA ASP A 129 -16.20 50.70 27.11
C ASP A 129 -17.32 49.65 27.26
N SER A 130 -18.47 50.08 27.78
CA SER A 130 -19.64 49.23 27.96
C SER A 130 -20.11 48.60 26.65
N ILE A 131 -19.96 49.30 25.52
CA ILE A 131 -20.36 48.79 24.20
C ILE A 131 -19.45 47.64 23.77
N GLU A 132 -18.13 47.78 23.98
CA GLU A 132 -17.14 46.74 23.68
C GLU A 132 -17.45 45.45 24.47
N PHE A 133 -17.81 45.58 25.75
CA PHE A 133 -18.20 44.44 26.57
C PHE A 133 -19.41 43.69 26.00
N PHE A 134 -20.51 44.38 25.67
CA PHE A 134 -21.68 43.74 25.07
C PHE A 134 -21.36 43.05 23.74
N LEU A 135 -20.52 43.68 22.89
CA LEU A 135 -20.08 43.09 21.63
C LEU A 135 -19.29 41.79 21.87
N THR A 136 -18.35 41.77 22.81
CA THR A 136 -17.56 40.55 23.10
C THR A 136 -18.42 39.39 23.63
N VAL A 137 -19.47 39.68 24.41
CA VAL A 137 -20.43 38.68 24.89
C VAL A 137 -21.25 38.09 23.73
N ILE A 138 -21.73 38.94 22.81
CA ILE A 138 -22.44 38.48 21.60
C ILE A 138 -21.50 37.63 20.73
N LEU A 139 -20.26 38.07 20.53
CA LEU A 139 -19.26 37.36 19.75
C LEU A 139 -18.94 35.99 20.35
N ALA A 140 -18.82 35.91 21.68
CA ALA A 140 -18.65 34.64 22.39
C ALA A 140 -19.83 33.69 22.20
N GLY A 141 -21.07 34.21 22.24
CA GLY A 141 -22.27 33.42 21.93
C GLY A 141 -22.25 32.83 20.52
N ILE A 142 -21.88 33.64 19.52
CA ILE A 142 -21.71 33.18 18.14
C ILE A 142 -20.58 32.14 18.05
N GLY A 143 -19.46 32.39 18.73
CA GLY A 143 -18.32 31.48 18.82
C GLY A 143 -18.71 30.11 19.38
N LEU A 144 -19.52 30.07 20.44
CA LEU A 144 -20.05 28.83 21.01
C LEU A 144 -20.97 28.09 20.04
N MET A 145 -21.87 28.80 19.33
CA MET A 145 -22.73 28.18 18.33
C MET A 145 -21.92 27.55 17.19
N ILE A 146 -20.91 28.26 16.67
CA ILE A 146 -19.99 27.73 15.65
C ILE A 146 -19.23 26.53 16.21
N GLY A 147 -18.80 26.57 17.47
CA GLY A 147 -18.07 25.48 18.13
C GLY A 147 -18.91 24.21 18.27
N VAL A 148 -20.16 24.32 18.70
CA VAL A 148 -21.06 23.15 18.75
C VAL A 148 -21.33 22.60 17.34
N GLY A 149 -21.50 23.49 16.36
CA GLY A 149 -21.63 23.11 14.96
C GLY A 149 -20.40 22.37 14.42
N SER A 150 -19.20 22.85 14.76
CA SER A 150 -17.92 22.27 14.31
C SER A 150 -17.70 20.86 14.86
N VAL A 151 -18.20 20.52 16.05
CA VAL A 151 -18.15 19.15 16.55
C VAL A 151 -18.94 18.19 15.66
N LYS A 152 -20.13 18.60 15.20
CA LYS A 152 -20.96 17.77 14.30
C LYS A 152 -20.31 17.63 12.91
N VAL A 153 -19.78 18.73 12.38
CA VAL A 153 -19.04 18.72 11.10
C VAL A 153 -17.80 17.84 11.19
N GLY A 154 -17.03 17.91 12.28
CA GLY A 154 -15.85 17.08 12.49
C GLY A 154 -16.18 15.59 12.50
N LYS A 155 -17.26 15.17 13.18
CA LYS A 155 -17.74 13.78 13.15
C LYS A 155 -18.13 13.33 11.74
N TRP A 156 -18.76 14.21 10.97
CA TRP A 156 -19.15 13.93 9.59
C TRP A 156 -17.93 13.78 8.67
N LEU A 157 -16.95 14.69 8.78
CA LEU A 157 -15.68 14.61 8.04
C LEU A 157 -14.92 13.32 8.37
N TYR A 158 -14.80 12.99 9.66
CA TYR A 158 -14.15 11.75 10.10
C TYR A 158 -14.80 10.50 9.48
N ARG A 159 -16.14 10.47 9.43
CA ARG A 159 -16.87 9.36 8.80
C ARG A 159 -16.54 9.25 7.31
N ILE A 160 -16.52 10.35 6.57
CA ILE A 160 -16.19 10.34 5.14
C ILE A 160 -14.75 9.89 4.92
N SER A 161 -13.80 10.37 5.72
CA SER A 161 -12.41 9.94 5.65
C SER A 161 -12.26 8.43 5.91
N MET A 162 -12.99 7.88 6.89
CA MET A 162 -13.00 6.43 7.16
C MET A 162 -13.61 5.63 6.01
N ILE A 163 -14.68 6.10 5.38
CA ILE A 163 -15.29 5.47 4.20
C ILE A 163 -14.27 5.44 3.06
N TYR A 164 -13.62 6.57 2.78
CA TYR A 164 -12.61 6.67 1.72
C TYR A 164 -11.40 5.75 1.99
N TRP A 165 -10.91 5.73 3.24
CA TRP A 165 -9.80 4.87 3.64
C TRP A 165 -10.14 3.39 3.45
N ASN A 166 -11.31 2.96 3.95
CA ASN A 166 -11.74 1.57 3.81
C ASN A 166 -11.97 1.18 2.34
N TRP A 167 -12.50 2.09 1.53
CA TRP A 167 -12.66 1.86 0.09
C TRP A 167 -11.32 1.67 -0.61
N ASN A 168 -10.31 2.47 -0.28
CA ASN A 168 -8.94 2.30 -0.80
C ASN A 168 -8.34 0.95 -0.39
N ILE A 169 -8.49 0.55 0.87
CA ILE A 169 -7.99 -0.76 1.32
C ILE A 169 -8.68 -1.90 0.58
N LYS A 170 -10.00 -1.85 0.41
CA LYS A 170 -10.75 -2.89 -0.32
C LYS A 170 -10.30 -3.01 -1.77
N LEU A 171 -10.14 -1.88 -2.46
CA LEU A 171 -9.59 -1.82 -3.81
C LEU A 171 -8.20 -2.46 -3.92
N ILE A 172 -7.31 -2.18 -2.97
CA ILE A 172 -5.95 -2.76 -2.96
C ILE A 172 -6.00 -4.27 -2.70
N LYS A 173 -6.95 -4.74 -1.88
CA LYS A 173 -7.16 -6.16 -1.61
C LYS A 173 -7.89 -6.91 -2.73
N GLY A 174 -8.49 -6.21 -3.68
CA GLY A 174 -9.26 -6.80 -4.79
C GLY A 174 -10.64 -7.32 -4.38
N GLU A 175 -11.21 -6.81 -3.29
CA GLU A 175 -12.60 -7.08 -2.83
C GLU A 175 -13.60 -6.05 -3.37
#